data_AF-A0A538IAJ6-F1
#
_entry.id   AF-A0A538IAJ6-F1
#
_cell.length_a   1.000
_cell.length_b   1.000
_cell.length_c   1.000
_cell.angle_alpha   90.00
_cell.angle_beta   90.00
_cell.angle_gamma   90.00
#
_symmetry.space_group_name_H-M   'P 1'
#
loop_
_entity.id
_entity.type
_entity.pdbx_description
1 polymer ?
#
loop_
_entity_poly.entity_id
_entity_poly.type
_entity_poly.pdbx_seq_one_letter_code
_entity_poly.pdbx_strand_id
1 'polypeptide(L)'
;MIFASFALATRPHRRMRARTIPFESGVSSGPPRQQRFTISFYLTAMLFIVFDIEIVFLYPLAVILHNLAWFGFIEFLFFVAILVVAYVYVWRKGALEWQ
;
A
#
# COMPACT_ATOMS: atom_id res chain seq x y z
N MET A 1 24.31 9.47 -3.08
CA MET A 1 23.76 10.82 -2.78
C MET A 1 23.56 11.07 -1.29
N ILE A 2 23.01 10.13 -0.51
CA ILE A 2 22.84 10.29 0.96
C ILE A 2 24.17 10.52 1.68
N PHE A 3 25.22 9.79 1.28
CA PHE A 3 26.57 9.92 1.87
C PHE A 3 27.20 11.30 1.62
N ALA A 4 27.01 11.85 0.41
CA ALA A 4 27.49 13.18 0.06
C ALA A 4 26.75 14.27 0.84
N SER A 5 25.43 14.12 1.06
CA SER A 5 24.66 15.04 1.90
C SER A 5 25.14 15.05 3.36
N PHE A 6 25.53 13.90 3.92
CA PHE A 6 26.08 13.86 5.29
C PHE A 6 27.50 14.45 5.35
N ALA A 7 28.35 14.14 4.37
CA ALA A 7 29.75 14.58 4.35
C ALA A 7 29.92 16.08 4.03
N LEU A 8 29.07 16.65 3.16
CA LEU A 8 29.14 18.05 2.72
C LEU A 8 28.15 18.97 3.44
N ALA A 9 27.45 18.50 4.48
CA ALA A 9 26.54 19.32 5.26
C ALA A 9 27.30 20.39 6.06
N THR A 10 27.44 21.58 5.48
CA THR A 10 28.00 22.79 6.14
C THR A 10 27.00 23.49 7.06
N ARG A 11 25.88 22.84 7.38
CA ARG A 11 24.78 23.45 8.14
C ARG A 11 25.21 23.60 9.61
N PRO A 12 25.09 24.80 10.21
CA PRO A 12 25.48 25.01 11.60
C PRO A 12 24.71 24.05 12.51
N HIS A 13 25.45 23.27 13.30
CA HIS A 13 24.93 22.20 14.16
C HIS A 13 24.21 22.72 15.42
N ARG A 14 23.51 23.86 15.31
CA ARG A 14 22.79 24.48 16.41
C ARG A 14 21.46 23.76 16.60
N ARG A 15 21.38 22.94 17.66
CA ARG A 15 20.14 22.29 18.10
C ARG A 15 19.22 23.33 18.73
N MET A 16 18.38 23.94 17.90
CA MET A 16 17.29 24.80 18.37
C MET A 16 16.12 23.92 18.80
N ARG A 17 15.60 24.11 20.02
CA ARG A 17 14.45 23.35 20.55
C ARG A 17 13.25 23.35 19.57
N ALA A 18 13.00 24.48 18.91
CA ALA A 18 11.95 24.62 17.91
C ALA A 18 12.10 23.75 16.65
N ARG A 19 13.33 23.28 16.32
CA ARG A 19 13.55 22.36 15.18
C ARG A 19 13.28 20.89 15.52
N THR A 20 13.16 20.56 16.80
CA THR A 20 13.02 19.18 17.28
C THR A 20 11.58 18.86 17.70
N ILE A 21 10.73 19.88 17.82
CA ILE A 21 9.31 19.72 18.12
C ILE A 21 8.49 19.58 16.83
N PRO A 22 7.43 18.75 16.82
CA PRO A 22 6.46 18.72 15.73
C PRO A 22 5.84 20.11 15.48
N PHE A 23 5.50 20.37 14.22
CA PHE A 23 4.84 21.61 13.83
C PHE A 23 3.34 21.52 14.17
N GLU A 24 2.86 22.41 15.05
CA GLU A 24 1.45 22.46 15.48
C GLU A 24 0.84 23.85 15.23
N SER A 25 1.31 24.58 14.20
CA SER A 25 0.83 25.92 13.83
C SER A 25 0.81 26.96 14.98
N GLY A 26 1.62 26.75 16.03
CA GLY A 26 1.69 27.63 17.20
C GLY A 26 0.71 27.28 18.34
N VAL A 27 -0.14 26.27 18.17
CA VAL A 27 -1.09 25.79 19.19
C VAL A 27 -0.67 24.41 19.67
N SER A 28 0.21 24.35 20.67
CA SER A 28 0.64 23.06 21.18
C SER A 28 -0.39 22.44 22.11
N SER A 29 -1.16 21.47 21.59
CA SER A 29 -2.23 20.79 22.31
C SER A 29 -1.73 19.52 22.99
N GLY A 30 -0.74 19.64 23.87
CA GLY A 30 -0.29 18.54 24.74
C GLY A 30 0.08 17.25 24.00
N PRO A 31 0.11 16.09 24.68
CA PRO A 31 0.35 14.81 24.02
C PRO A 31 -0.77 14.50 23.00
N PRO A 32 -0.42 13.94 21.83
CA PRO A 32 -1.40 13.66 20.78
C PRO A 32 -2.51 12.75 21.30
N ARG A 33 -3.76 13.13 21.05
CA ARG A 33 -4.92 12.29 21.35
C ARG A 33 -4.86 11.06 20.45
N GLN A 34 -5.11 9.88 21.03
CA GLN A 34 -5.24 8.65 20.24
C GLN A 34 -6.43 8.82 19.28
N GLN A 35 -6.13 9.04 17.99
CA GLN A 35 -7.14 9.16 16.96
C GLN A 35 -7.46 7.77 16.42
N ARG A 36 -8.76 7.46 16.35
CA ARG A 36 -9.24 6.25 15.70
C ARG A 36 -9.18 6.48 14.19
N PHE A 37 -8.43 5.65 13.50
CA PHE A 37 -8.42 5.63 12.03
C PHE A 37 -9.69 4.97 11.50
N THR A 38 -10.18 5.44 10.35
CA THR A 38 -11.35 4.86 9.68
C THR A 38 -11.07 3.42 9.24
N ILE A 39 -12.08 2.55 9.31
CA ILE A 39 -11.97 1.12 8.95
C ILE A 39 -11.58 0.93 7.47
N SER A 40 -11.84 1.92 6.60
CA SER A 40 -11.51 1.88 5.17
C SER A 40 -10.02 1.60 4.89
N PHE A 41 -9.11 2.06 5.76
CA PHE A 41 -7.68 1.73 5.64
C PHE A 41 -7.41 0.23 5.81
N TYR A 42 -8.10 -0.42 6.75
CA TYR A 42 -7.98 -1.86 6.98
C TYR A 42 -8.56 -2.66 5.81
N LEU A 43 -9.74 -2.27 5.30
CA LEU A 43 -10.36 -2.95 4.16
C LEU A 43 -9.48 -2.86 2.90
N THR A 44 -8.89 -1.69 2.65
CA THR A 44 -7.97 -1.47 1.53
C THR A 44 -6.70 -2.33 1.68
N ALA A 45 -6.11 -2.36 2.88
CA ALA A 45 -4.92 -3.17 3.13
C ALA A 45 -5.19 -4.68 2.99
N MET A 46 -6.33 -5.15 3.49
CA MET A 46 -6.72 -6.55 3.37
C MET A 46 -6.98 -6.95 1.90
N LEU A 47 -7.65 -6.08 1.13
CA LEU A 47 -7.83 -6.29 -0.31
C LEU A 47 -6.50 -6.35 -1.05
N PHE A 48 -5.56 -5.46 -0.72
CA PHE A 48 -4.23 -5.44 -1.31
C PHE A 48 -3.47 -6.75 -1.04
N ILE A 49 -3.51 -7.25 0.21
CA ILE A 49 -2.85 -8.52 0.57
C ILE A 49 -3.42 -9.69 -0.23
N VAL A 50 -4.76 -9.79 -0.32
CA VAL A 50 -5.40 -10.86 -1.09
C VAL A 50 -5.01 -10.76 -2.57
N PHE A 51 -5.08 -9.57 -3.16
CA PHE A 51 -4.73 -9.37 -4.56
C PHE A 51 -3.24 -9.68 -4.86
N ASP A 52 -2.33 -9.32 -3.95
CA ASP A 52 -0.90 -9.59 -4.09
C ASP A 52 -0.61 -11.11 -4.05
N ILE A 53 -1.25 -11.84 -3.14
CA ILE A 53 -1.16 -13.30 -3.05
C ILE A 53 -1.62 -13.96 -4.36
N GLU A 54 -2.70 -13.45 -4.97
CA GLU A 54 -3.22 -13.97 -6.23
C GLU A 54 -2.25 -13.73 -7.40
N ILE A 55 -1.54 -12.60 -7.41
CA ILE A 55 -0.46 -12.33 -8.39
C ILE A 55 0.71 -13.30 -8.20
N VAL A 56 1.07 -13.61 -6.95
CA VAL A 56 2.11 -14.61 -6.66
C VAL A 56 1.74 -15.97 -7.26
N PHE A 57 0.46 -16.35 -7.22
CA PHE A 57 -0.02 -17.58 -7.87
C PHE A 57 -0.04 -17.52 -9.39
N LEU A 58 -0.26 -16.34 -9.99
CA LEU A 58 -0.17 -16.16 -11.43
C LEU A 58 1.26 -16.25 -11.97
N TYR A 59 2.27 -16.00 -11.13
CA TYR A 59 3.66 -15.91 -11.59
C TYR A 59 4.20 -17.22 -12.18
N PRO A 60 4.07 -18.39 -11.52
CA PRO A 60 4.49 -19.66 -12.12
C PRO A 60 3.72 -19.99 -13.41
N LEU A 61 2.41 -19.73 -13.43
CA LEU A 61 1.56 -19.93 -14.60
C LEU A 61 2.06 -19.10 -15.81
N ALA A 62 2.41 -17.84 -15.57
CA ALA A 62 2.96 -16.95 -16.58
C ALA A 62 4.31 -17.45 -17.13
N VAL A 63 5.17 -18.02 -16.29
CA VAL A 63 6.47 -18.58 -16.71
C VAL A 63 6.29 -19.83 -17.58
N ILE A 64 5.38 -20.73 -17.23
CA ILE A 64 5.16 -22.00 -17.95
C ILE A 64 4.12 -21.92 -19.07
N LEU A 65 3.52 -20.74 -19.30
CA LEU A 65 2.41 -20.55 -20.23
C LEU A 65 2.71 -21.08 -21.64
N HIS A 66 3.97 -20.96 -22.08
CA HIS A 66 4.42 -21.46 -23.38
C HIS A 66 4.31 -22.98 -23.54
N ASN A 67 4.53 -23.75 -22.46
CA ASN A 67 4.44 -25.21 -22.48
C ASN A 67 2.99 -25.70 -22.40
N LEU A 68 2.13 -24.93 -21.73
CA LEU A 68 0.73 -25.28 -21.47
C LEU A 68 -0.22 -24.83 -22.58
N ALA A 69 0.22 -23.92 -23.46
CA ALA A 69 -0.51 -23.41 -24.62
C ALA A 69 -1.98 -23.04 -24.29
N TRP A 70 -2.95 -23.72 -24.91
CA TRP A 70 -4.38 -23.44 -24.74
C TRP A 70 -4.90 -23.72 -23.33
N PHE A 71 -4.36 -24.73 -22.64
CA PHE A 71 -4.80 -25.05 -21.28
C PHE A 71 -4.40 -23.95 -20.30
N GLY A 72 -3.15 -23.47 -20.39
CA GLY A 72 -2.68 -22.36 -19.56
C GLY A 72 -3.41 -21.05 -19.84
N PHE A 73 -3.84 -20.82 -21.09
CA PHE A 73 -4.66 -19.65 -21.43
C PHE A 73 -6.05 -19.69 -20.79
N ILE A 74 -6.72 -20.86 -20.79
CA ILE A 74 -8.04 -21.02 -20.15
C ILE A 74 -7.91 -20.86 -18.64
N GLU A 75 -6.89 -21.46 -18.03
CA GLU A 75 -6.65 -21.35 -16.60
C GLU A 75 -6.33 -19.91 -16.18
N PHE A 76 -5.53 -19.19 -16.97
CA PHE A 76 -5.29 -17.76 -16.77
C PHE A 76 -6.58 -16.95 -16.84
N LEU A 77 -7.41 -17.18 -17.86
CA LEU A 77 -8.69 -16.46 -18.04
C LEU A 77 -9.64 -16.73 -16.87
N PHE A 78 -9.72 -17.98 -16.42
CA PHE A 78 -10.55 -18.39 -15.28
C PHE A 78 -10.09 -17.71 -13.99
N PHE A 79 -8.78 -17.66 -13.75
CA PHE A 79 -8.19 -17.01 -12.58
C PHE A 79 -8.48 -15.50 -12.57
N VAL A 80 -8.29 -14.83 -13.72
CA VAL A 80 -8.61 -13.41 -13.86
C VAL A 80 -10.10 -13.15 -13.67
N ALA A 81 -10.98 -14.03 -14.17
CA ALA A 81 -12.42 -13.89 -13.98
C ALA A 81 -12.81 -13.93 -12.50
N ILE A 82 -12.20 -14.82 -11.70
CA ILE A 82 -12.43 -14.89 -10.25
C ILE A 82 -12.00 -13.59 -9.57
N LEU A 83 -10.84 -13.04 -9.92
CA LEU A 83 -10.36 -11.76 -9.38
C LEU A 83 -11.33 -10.62 -9.67
N VAL A 84 -11.84 -10.55 -10.90
CA VAL A 84 -12.81 -9.54 -11.32
C VAL A 84 -14.10 -9.66 -10.50
N VAL A 85 -14.60 -10.88 -10.30
CA VAL A 85 -15.81 -11.11 -9.47
C VAL A 85 -15.59 -10.68 -8.02
N ALA A 86 -14.46 -11.04 -7.42
CA ALA A 86 -14.11 -10.65 -6.06
C ALA A 86 -14.01 -9.12 -5.92
N TYR A 87 -13.34 -8.46 -6.88
CA TYR A 87 -13.19 -7.01 -6.91
C TYR A 87 -14.55 -6.29 -7.05
N VAL A 88 -15.39 -6.73 -7.98
CA VAL A 88 -16.73 -6.16 -8.18
C VAL A 88 -17.59 -6.33 -6.94
N TYR A 89 -17.52 -7.48 -6.25
CA TYR A 89 -18.24 -7.69 -5.00
C TYR A 89 -17.83 -6.69 -3.91
N VAL A 90 -16.52 -6.49 -3.73
CA VAL A 90 -15.98 -5.56 -2.72
C VAL A 90 -16.35 -4.11 -3.05
N TRP A 91 -16.28 -3.72 -4.33
CA TRP A 91 -16.74 -2.40 -4.78
C TRP A 91 -18.22 -2.20 -4.47
N ARG A 92 -19.08 -3.14 -4.84
CA ARG A 92 -20.53 -3.06 -4.56
C ARG A 92 -20.86 -2.96 -3.07
N LYS A 93 -19.97 -3.43 -2.20
CA LYS A 93 -20.10 -3.35 -0.74
C LYS A 93 -19.65 -2.01 -0.14
N GLY A 94 -19.16 -1.08 -0.95
CA GLY A 94 -18.73 0.26 -0.49
C GLY A 94 -17.42 0.24 0.31
N ALA A 95 -16.65 -0.85 0.28
CA ALA A 95 -15.41 -0.97 1.04
C ALA A 95 -14.30 0.02 0.62
N LEU A 96 -14.47 0.63 -0.56
CA LEU A 96 -13.56 1.61 -1.16
C LEU A 96 -14.09 3.05 -1.06
N GLU A 97 -15.25 3.27 -0.42
CA GLU A 97 -15.79 4.60 -0.22
C GLU A 97 -15.09 5.27 0.98
N TRP A 98 -14.56 6.46 0.73
CA TRP A 98 -13.86 7.27 1.72
C TRP A 98 -14.82 8.37 2.18
N GLN A 99 -15.26 8.29 3.45
CA GLN A 99 -15.95 9.34 4.17
C GLN A 99 -15.06 9.88 5.29
#